data_AF-A0A847FZ25-F1
#
_entry.id   AF-A0A847FZ25-F1
#
_cell.length_a   1.000
_cell.length_b   1.000
_cell.length_c   1.000
_cell.angle_alpha   90.00
_cell.angle_beta   90.00
_cell.angle_gamma   90.00
#
_symmetry.space_group_name_H-M   'P 1'
#
loop_
_entity.id
_entity.type
_entity.pdbx_description
1 polymer ?
#
loop_
_entity_poly.entity_id
_entity_poly.type
_entity_poly.pdbx_seq_one_letter_code
_entity_poly.pdbx_strand_id
1 'polypeptide(L)'
;ASLIDLGNRFRLIVNEVDVVPIEKTMPNLPVAQALWVPKPNLKVAAAAWIYAGGAHHTGFSQVVSSEMLQDFAEMADIECLMIDQKTDLLEFKKELRFNHVYYSLARGL
;
A
#
# COMPACT_ATOMS: atom_id res chain seq x y z
N ALA A 1 -1.20 4.33 3.41
CA ALA A 1 -0.30 4.28 2.24
C ALA A 1 1.15 4.52 2.65
N SER A 2 2.12 4.09 1.85
CA SER A 2 3.55 4.33 2.06
C SER A 2 4.21 4.69 0.73
N LEU A 3 4.98 5.78 0.70
CA LEU A 3 5.81 6.19 -0.43
C LEU A 3 7.25 5.76 -0.15
N ILE A 4 7.79 4.88 -0.98
CA ILE A 4 9.14 4.34 -0.81
C ILE A 4 10.04 4.75 -1.96
N ASP A 5 11.32 4.92 -1.66
CA ASP A 5 12.38 5.07 -2.64
C ASP A 5 13.00 3.69 -2.95
N LEU A 6 12.99 3.30 -4.23
CA LEU A 6 13.60 2.07 -4.73
C LEU A 6 15.03 2.30 -5.25
N GLY A 7 15.57 3.51 -5.08
CA GLY A 7 16.89 3.96 -5.52
C GLY A 7 16.86 4.72 -6.85
N ASN A 8 16.12 4.21 -7.84
CA ASN A 8 15.95 4.84 -9.15
C ASN A 8 14.52 5.33 -9.44
N ARG A 9 13.58 5.07 -8.52
CA ARG A 9 12.15 5.41 -8.62
C ARG A 9 11.57 5.61 -7.24
N PHE A 10 10.48 6.37 -7.20
CA PHE A 10 9.50 6.22 -6.12
C PHE A 10 8.41 5.21 -6.48
N ARG A 11 7.86 4.57 -5.45
CA ARG A 11 6.67 3.72 -5.53
C ARG A 11 5.74 4.07 -4.38
N LEU A 12 4.48 4.36 -4.70
CA LEU A 12 3.39 4.51 -3.75
C LEU A 12 2.67 3.17 -3.58
N ILE A 13 2.53 2.71 -2.34
CA ILE A 13 1.82 1.47 -2.01
C ILE A 13 0.63 1.85 -1.14
N VAL A 14 -0.57 1.49 -1.61
CA VAL A 14 -1.83 1.82 -0.95
C VAL A 14 -2.52 0.52 -0.58
N ASN A 15 -2.84 0.34 0.70
CA ASN A 15 -3.65 -0.77 1.16
C ASN A 15 -4.95 -0.22 1.75
N GLU A 16 -6.08 -0.67 1.19
CA GLU A 16 -7.37 -0.43 1.79
C GLU A 16 -7.55 -1.28 3.05
N VAL A 17 -8.04 -0.63 4.10
CA VAL A 17 -8.25 -1.27 5.39
C VAL A 17 -9.59 -0.82 5.95
N ASP A 18 -10.24 -1.71 6.68
CA ASP A 18 -11.46 -1.41 7.41
C ASP A 18 -11.10 -1.21 8.89
N VAL A 19 -11.31 0.00 9.41
CA VAL A 19 -11.08 0.30 10.83
C VAL A 19 -12.14 -0.41 11.65
N VAL A 20 -11.72 -1.12 12.69
CA VAL A 20 -12.63 -1.89 13.55
C VAL A 20 -12.57 -1.39 14.99
N PRO A 21 -13.69 -1.45 15.73
CA PRO A 21 -13.71 -1.07 17.13
C PRO A 21 -12.83 -2.03 17.97
N ILE A 22 -12.31 -1.49 19.07
CA ILE A 22 -11.58 -2.28 20.06
C ILE A 22 -12.59 -2.86 21.06
N GLU A 23 -12.75 -4.18 21.07
CA GLU A 23 -13.75 -4.85 21.92
C GLU A 23 -13.35 -4.97 23.39
N LYS A 24 -12.04 -4.92 23.69
CA LYS A 24 -11.51 -5.09 25.05
C LYS A 24 -10.58 -3.95 25.41
N THR A 25 -10.72 -3.44 26.63
CA THR A 25 -9.81 -2.41 27.15
C THR A 25 -8.38 -2.93 27.16
N MET A 26 -7.42 -2.05 26.86
CA MET A 26 -5.98 -2.32 26.93
C MET A 26 -5.37 -1.47 28.03
N PRO A 27 -5.60 -1.81 29.32
CA PRO A 27 -5.31 -0.93 30.45
C PRO A 27 -3.81 -0.62 30.62
N ASN A 28 -2.93 -1.45 30.06
CA ASN A 28 -1.49 -1.29 30.16
C ASN A 28 -0.85 -0.70 28.88
N LEU A 29 -1.64 -0.31 27.86
CA LEU A 29 -1.11 0.30 26.64
C LEU A 29 -1.00 1.82 26.85
N PRO A 30 0.22 2.40 26.97
CA PRO A 30 0.40 3.80 27.35
C PRO A 30 0.30 4.77 26.16
N VAL A 31 -0.19 4.30 25.01
CA VAL A 31 -0.24 5.03 23.75
C VAL A 31 -1.59 4.87 23.09
N ALA A 32 -1.95 5.85 22.25
CA ALA A 32 -3.09 5.73 21.35
C ALA A 32 -2.85 4.59 20.34
N GLN A 33 -3.94 4.03 19.82
CA GLN A 33 -3.91 2.89 18.94
C GLN A 33 -5.01 2.96 17.88
N ALA A 34 -4.76 2.28 16.78
CA ALA A 34 -5.75 2.00 15.74
C ALA A 34 -5.76 0.50 15.49
N LEU A 35 -6.96 -0.06 15.28
CA LEU A 35 -7.14 -1.46 14.91
C LEU A 35 -7.89 -1.51 13.59
N TRP A 36 -7.41 -2.33 12.66
CA TRP A 36 -7.99 -2.46 11.33
C TRP A 36 -7.85 -3.88 10.79
N VAL A 37 -8.71 -4.22 9.83
CA VAL A 37 -8.61 -5.43 9.03
C VAL A 37 -8.19 -5.01 7.62
N PRO A 38 -7.00 -5.41 7.14
CA PRO A 38 -6.58 -5.06 5.79
C PRO A 38 -7.29 -5.93 4.75
N LYS A 39 -7.70 -5.32 3.64
CA LYS A 39 -8.27 -6.04 2.50
C LYS A 39 -7.17 -6.71 1.67
N PRO A 40 -7.43 -7.89 1.07
CA PRO A 40 -8.65 -8.69 1.21
C PRO A 40 -8.66 -9.53 2.49
N ASN A 41 -7.48 -9.73 3.10
CA ASN A 41 -7.25 -10.32 4.40
C ASN A 41 -5.78 -10.10 4.79
N LEU A 42 -5.44 -10.29 6.07
CA LEU A 42 -4.08 -10.09 6.59
C LEU A 42 -3.01 -10.85 5.81
N LYS A 43 -3.25 -12.12 5.47
CA LYS A 43 -2.24 -12.96 4.80
C LYS A 43 -1.88 -12.42 3.42
N VAL A 44 -2.89 -12.06 2.63
CA VAL A 44 -2.69 -11.53 1.27
C VAL A 44 -2.14 -10.12 1.33
N ALA A 45 -2.73 -9.24 2.15
CA ALA A 45 -2.31 -7.85 2.25
C ALA A 45 -0.86 -7.71 2.71
N ALA A 46 -0.48 -8.42 3.77
CA ALA A 46 0.89 -8.40 4.27
C ALA A 46 1.88 -8.98 3.25
N ALA A 47 1.53 -10.07 2.56
CA ALA A 47 2.38 -10.64 1.53
C ALA A 47 2.59 -9.68 0.35
N ALA A 48 1.52 -9.07 -0.16
CA ALA A 48 1.59 -8.08 -1.23
C ALA A 48 2.42 -6.85 -0.81
N TRP A 49 2.22 -6.36 0.41
CA TRP A 49 2.98 -5.24 0.98
C TRP A 49 4.49 -5.54 1.04
N ILE A 50 4.85 -6.72 1.53
CA ILE A 50 6.25 -7.17 1.59
C ILE A 50 6.83 -7.33 0.18
N TYR A 51 6.09 -7.93 -0.76
CA TYR A 51 6.55 -8.08 -2.14
C TYR A 51 6.76 -6.74 -2.84
N ALA A 52 5.92 -5.74 -2.55
CA ALA A 52 6.07 -4.39 -3.07
C ALA A 52 7.22 -3.60 -2.42
N GLY A 53 7.75 -4.07 -1.28
CA GLY A 53 8.81 -3.42 -0.51
C GLY A 53 8.29 -2.32 0.43
N GLY A 54 7.01 -2.37 0.82
CA GLY A 54 6.39 -1.31 1.61
C GLY A 54 7.03 -1.12 3.00
N ALA A 55 7.14 0.14 3.42
CA ALA A 55 7.72 0.47 4.72
C ALA A 55 6.80 0.06 5.88
N HIS A 56 7.36 0.01 7.09
CA HIS A 56 6.60 -0.16 8.33
C HIS A 56 5.87 1.14 8.73
N HIS A 57 6.39 2.31 8.34
CA HIS A 57 5.70 3.58 8.50
C HIS A 57 4.71 3.83 7.36
N THR A 58 3.52 4.30 7.74
CA THR A 58 2.44 4.62 6.80
C THR A 58 1.77 5.94 7.15
N GLY A 59 1.26 6.63 6.14
CA GLY A 59 0.19 7.62 6.31
C GLY A 59 -1.14 6.89 6.39
N PHE A 60 -1.82 7.01 7.53
CA PHE A 60 -3.16 6.48 7.76
C PHE A 60 -4.21 7.58 7.60
N SER A 61 -5.32 7.30 6.90
CA SER A 61 -6.38 8.28 6.68
C SER A 61 -7.75 7.60 6.57
N GLN A 62 -8.78 8.26 7.11
CA GLN A 62 -10.19 7.90 6.93
C GLN A 62 -10.90 8.81 5.92
N VAL A 63 -10.20 9.82 5.39
CA VAL A 63 -10.76 10.85 4.50
C VAL A 63 -10.20 10.71 3.08
N VAL A 64 -8.90 10.40 2.97
CA VAL A 64 -8.23 10.25 1.68
C VAL A 64 -8.59 8.88 1.10
N SER A 65 -9.21 8.85 -0.07
CA SER A 65 -9.58 7.61 -0.77
C SER A 65 -8.40 7.02 -1.53
N SER A 66 -8.51 5.73 -1.88
CA SER A 66 -7.59 5.04 -2.78
C SER A 66 -7.54 5.68 -4.17
N GLU A 67 -8.67 6.18 -4.67
CA GLU A 67 -8.77 6.93 -5.93
C GLU A 67 -7.93 8.21 -5.89
N MET A 68 -8.07 9.04 -4.85
CA MET A 68 -7.27 10.27 -4.70
C MET A 68 -5.75 10.01 -4.72
N LEU A 69 -5.32 8.88 -4.14
CA LEU A 69 -3.91 8.49 -4.13
C LEU A 69 -3.42 7.95 -5.48
N GLN A 70 -4.30 7.28 -6.25
CA GLN A 70 -4.01 6.88 -7.62
C GLN A 70 -3.90 8.11 -8.53
N ASP A 71 -4.84 9.05 -8.43
CA ASP A 71 -4.80 10.32 -9.17
C ASP A 71 -3.52 11.10 -8.86
N PHE A 72 -3.14 11.19 -7.58
CA PHE A 72 -1.89 11.81 -7.16
C PHE A 72 -0.67 11.12 -7.80
N ALA A 73 -0.65 9.79 -7.82
CA ALA A 73 0.46 9.03 -8.39
C ALA A 73 0.57 9.23 -9.91
N GLU A 74 -0.56 9.31 -10.60
CA GLU A 74 -0.62 9.61 -12.03
C GLU A 74 -0.12 11.04 -12.32
N MET A 75 -0.59 12.04 -11.57
CA MET A 75 -0.13 13.43 -11.69
C MET A 75 1.39 13.57 -11.45
N ALA A 76 1.94 12.76 -10.55
CA ALA A 76 3.35 12.80 -10.17
C ALA A 76 4.24 11.85 -11.00
N ASP A 77 3.67 11.07 -11.93
CA ASP A 77 4.35 10.03 -12.71
C ASP A 77 5.17 9.05 -11.83
N ILE A 78 4.52 8.54 -10.77
CA ILE A 78 5.08 7.53 -9.87
C ILE A 78 4.27 6.24 -9.92
N GLU A 79 4.94 5.11 -9.75
CA GLU A 79 4.25 3.82 -9.68
C GLU A 79 3.32 3.78 -8.48
N CYS A 80 2.05 3.48 -8.69
CA CYS A 80 1.09 3.17 -7.65
C CYS A 80 0.76 1.68 -7.66
N LEU A 81 0.77 1.03 -6.50
CA LEU A 81 0.30 -0.33 -6.32
C LEU A 81 -0.85 -0.37 -5.32
N MET A 82 -1.96 -0.93 -5.77
CA MET A 82 -3.18 -1.09 -4.98
C MET A 82 -3.25 -2.46 -4.34
N ILE A 83 -3.53 -2.49 -3.04
CA ILE A 83 -3.84 -3.69 -2.27
C ILE A 83 -5.26 -3.51 -1.70
N ASP A 84 -6.21 -4.22 -2.27
CA ASP A 84 -7.65 -4.08 -2.04
C ASP A 84 -8.36 -5.45 -1.99
N GLN A 85 -9.69 -5.43 -2.06
CA GLN A 85 -10.49 -6.66 -1.99
C GLN A 85 -10.26 -7.63 -3.17
N LYS A 86 -9.78 -7.14 -4.31
CA LYS A 86 -9.58 -7.90 -5.54
C LYS A 86 -8.13 -8.38 -5.71
N THR A 87 -7.24 -8.01 -4.80
CA THR A 87 -5.82 -8.37 -4.89
C THR A 87 -5.64 -9.89 -4.91
N ASP A 88 -5.09 -10.36 -6.03
CA ASP A 88 -4.55 -11.70 -6.17
C ASP A 88 -3.01 -11.64 -6.20
N LEU A 89 -2.35 -12.50 -5.41
CA LEU A 89 -0.88 -12.43 -5.26
C LEU A 89 -0.12 -12.83 -6.52
N LEU A 90 -0.71 -13.66 -7.39
CA LEU A 90 -0.07 -14.05 -8.64
C LEU A 90 -0.09 -12.88 -9.62
N GLU A 91 -1.24 -12.23 -9.79
CA GLU A 91 -1.37 -11.05 -10.64
C GLU A 91 -0.57 -9.87 -10.09
N PHE A 92 -0.62 -9.62 -8.78
CA PHE A 92 0.17 -8.55 -8.15
C PHE A 92 1.69 -8.71 -8.41
N LYS A 93 2.20 -9.95 -8.39
CA LYS A 93 3.60 -10.24 -8.73
C LYS A 93 3.91 -10.07 -10.21
N LYS A 94 2.95 -10.23 -11.11
CA LYS A 94 3.12 -9.94 -12.54
C LYS A 94 3.16 -8.43 -12.75
N GLU A 95 2.21 -7.72 -12.15
CA GLU A 95 2.14 -6.26 -12.17
C GLU A 95 3.44 -5.61 -11.70
N LEU A 96 4.00 -6.06 -10.56
CA LEU A 96 5.32 -5.63 -10.08
C LEU A 96 6.42 -5.72 -11.13
N ARG A 97 6.44 -6.80 -11.93
CA ARG A 97 7.45 -7.02 -12.97
C ARG A 97 7.19 -6.17 -14.20
N PHE A 98 5.94 -6.05 -14.62
CA PHE A 98 5.56 -5.22 -15.77
C PHE A 98 5.83 -3.75 -15.48
N ASN A 99 5.43 -3.27 -14.30
CA ASN A 99 5.71 -1.90 -13.86
C ASN A 99 7.21 -1.66 -13.74
N HIS A 100 8.00 -2.64 -13.24
CA HIS A 100 9.45 -2.49 -13.21
C HIS A 100 10.04 -2.22 -14.60
N VAL A 101 9.60 -2.95 -15.64
CA VAL A 101 10.03 -2.70 -17.02
C VAL A 101 9.54 -1.33 -17.48
N TYR A 102 8.25 -1.03 -17.33
CA TYR A 102 7.66 0.25 -17.76
C TYR A 102 8.40 1.45 -17.15
N TYR A 103 8.53 1.52 -15.83
CA TYR A 103 9.15 2.67 -15.15
C TYR A 103 10.68 2.70 -15.24
N SER A 104 11.33 1.63 -15.70
CA SER A 104 12.75 1.65 -16.04
C SER A 104 12.99 2.13 -17.47
N LEU A 105 12.05 1.89 -18.40
CA LEU A 105 12.15 2.33 -19.79
C LEU A 105 11.55 3.72 -20.02
N ALA A 106 10.46 4.06 -19.33
CA ALA A 106 9.77 5.35 -19.46
C ALA A 106 10.64 6.54 -19.03
N ARG A 107 11.61 6.29 -18.14
CA ARG A 107 12.64 7.26 -17.75
C ARG A 107 13.85 7.32 -18.68
N GLY A 108 13.82 6.58 -19.79
CA GLY A 108 14.86 6.55 -20.81
C GLY A 108 15.99 5.54 -20.52
N LEU A 109 16.63 5.11 -21.61
CA LEU A 109 18.09 4.93 -21.61
C LEU A 109 18.76 6.22 -21.11
#